data_AF-A0A1E5JNJ0-F1
#
_entry.id   AF-A0A1E5JNJ0-F1
#
_cell.length_a   1.000
_cell.length_b   1.000
_cell.length_c   1.000
_cell.angle_alpha   90.00
_cell.angle_beta   90.00
_cell.angle_gamma   90.00
#
_symmetry.space_group_name_H-M   'P 1'
#
loop_
_entity.id
_entity.type
_entity.pdbx_description
1 polymer ?
#
loop_
_entity_poly.entity_id
_entity_poly.type
_entity_poly.pdbx_seq_one_letter_code
_entity_poly.pdbx_strand_id
1 'polypeptide(L)'
;MKKIYAIVSPAYTKVGDGFSDLASYLVSPFHTMTYEQVCGYSLGHEVVFSETFEAAKKILEDGIKGTKLDAKTAIQKAILELEADDKGEITGFSKIYTPDYDKRFEQAEDHFFKAVRIPKWNERAIDPKKDASPDALAELLIQHERSKKTVTEQASM
;
A
#
# COMPACT_ATOMS: atom_id res chain seq x y z
N MET A 1 2.77 18.94 -13.89
CA MET A 1 1.96 17.95 -13.15
C MET A 1 2.87 17.15 -12.24
N LYS A 2 2.66 17.29 -10.94
CA LYS A 2 3.40 16.56 -9.91
C LYS A 2 2.74 15.20 -9.66
N LYS A 3 3.46 14.29 -9.03
CA LYS A 3 2.94 12.99 -8.61
C LYS A 3 3.13 12.85 -7.10
N ILE A 4 2.14 12.25 -6.44
CA ILE A 4 2.17 11.91 -5.03
C ILE A 4 1.88 10.41 -4.93
N TYR A 5 2.60 9.72 -4.06
CA TYR A 5 2.47 8.28 -3.89
C TYR A 5 1.84 8.00 -2.54
N ALA A 6 0.74 7.25 -2.52
CA ALA A 6 0.01 6.91 -1.32
C ALA A 6 0.05 5.39 -1.11
N ILE A 7 0.66 4.94 -0.02
CA ILE A 7 0.59 3.54 0.41
C ILE A 7 -0.76 3.34 1.09
N VAL A 8 -1.61 2.52 0.49
CA VAL A 8 -2.93 2.18 0.99
C VAL A 8 -2.96 0.74 1.51
N SER A 9 -3.76 0.50 2.55
CA SER A 9 -3.96 -0.83 3.13
C SER A 9 -5.45 -1.21 3.03
N PRO A 10 -5.80 -2.47 2.77
CA PRO A 10 -7.19 -2.90 2.68
C PRO A 10 -7.88 -2.83 4.05
N ALA A 11 -9.21 -2.66 4.05
CA ALA A 11 -10.01 -2.47 5.25
C ALA A 11 -10.04 -3.67 6.20
N TYR A 12 -9.86 -4.88 5.67
CA TYR A 12 -10.00 -6.13 6.42
C TYR A 12 -8.67 -6.65 6.98
N THR A 13 -7.57 -5.92 6.81
CA THR A 13 -6.32 -6.22 7.51
C THR A 13 -6.32 -5.54 8.87
N LYS A 14 -7.15 -6.05 9.79
CA LYS A 14 -6.90 -5.79 11.20
C LYS A 14 -5.53 -6.37 11.54
N VAL A 15 -4.55 -5.51 11.70
CA VAL A 15 -3.34 -5.82 12.45
C VAL A 15 -3.80 -6.03 13.90
N GLY A 16 -4.09 -7.27 14.28
CA GLY A 16 -4.40 -7.59 15.68
C GLY A 16 -5.30 -8.79 16.00
N ASP A 17 -6.06 -9.36 15.06
CA ASP A 17 -6.97 -10.46 15.41
C ASP A 17 -6.38 -11.82 15.02
N GLY A 18 -6.27 -12.70 16.01
CA GLY A 18 -5.63 -14.02 15.92
C GLY A 18 -6.26 -14.92 14.87
N PHE A 19 -5.59 -16.07 14.66
CA PHE A 19 -5.90 -17.16 13.70
C PHE A 19 -7.35 -17.71 13.69
N SER A 20 -8.30 -17.13 14.43
CA SER A 20 -9.69 -17.57 14.49
C SER A 20 -10.58 -17.09 13.34
N ASP A 21 -10.20 -16.04 12.60
CA ASP A 21 -11.11 -15.48 11.59
C ASP A 21 -10.89 -16.07 10.18
N LEU A 22 -11.34 -17.32 10.01
CA LEU A 22 -11.35 -18.05 8.73
C LEU A 22 -12.12 -17.30 7.62
N ALA A 23 -12.98 -16.34 7.96
CA ALA A 23 -13.71 -15.53 6.98
C ALA A 23 -12.77 -14.63 6.16
N SER A 24 -11.69 -14.11 6.77
CA SER A 24 -10.67 -13.31 6.08
C SER A 24 -9.84 -14.11 5.06
N TYR A 25 -9.80 -15.45 5.20
CA TYR A 25 -9.16 -16.37 4.25
C TYR A 25 -10.09 -16.83 3.12
N LEU A 26 -11.41 -16.72 3.31
CA LEU A 26 -12.45 -17.19 2.39
C LEU A 26 -12.91 -16.12 1.39
N VAL A 27 -12.46 -14.86 1.57
CA VAL A 27 -12.53 -13.87 0.50
C VAL A 27 -11.46 -14.23 -0.52
N SER A 28 -11.88 -14.76 -1.67
CA SER A 28 -11.01 -15.21 -2.75
C SER A 28 -9.86 -14.23 -3.01
N PRO A 29 -8.59 -14.69 -3.09
CA PRO A 29 -7.44 -13.84 -3.44
C PRO A 29 -7.66 -13.02 -4.72
N PHE A 30 -8.53 -13.52 -5.62
CA PHE A 30 -8.90 -12.87 -6.86
C PHE A 30 -10.06 -11.88 -6.74
N HIS A 31 -10.96 -12.02 -5.75
CA HIS A 31 -12.03 -11.03 -5.50
C HIS A 31 -11.52 -9.82 -4.71
N THR A 32 -10.54 -10.00 -3.81
CA THR A 32 -10.02 -8.92 -2.97
C THR A 32 -9.10 -7.94 -3.73
N MET A 33 -8.50 -8.34 -4.85
CA MET A 33 -7.44 -7.55 -5.51
C MET A 33 -7.93 -6.49 -6.50
N THR A 34 -9.09 -6.65 -7.13
CA THR A 34 -9.49 -5.75 -8.24
C THR A 34 -10.61 -4.77 -7.91
N TYR A 35 -11.40 -4.99 -6.85
CA TYR A 35 -12.59 -4.17 -6.57
C TYR A 35 -12.50 -3.29 -5.31
N GLU A 36 -11.53 -3.53 -4.42
CA GLU A 36 -11.40 -2.81 -3.14
C GLU A 36 -10.18 -1.89 -3.05
N GLN A 37 -9.30 -1.90 -4.06
CA GLN A 37 -8.02 -1.19 -3.99
C GLN A 37 -8.11 0.32 -4.23
N VAL A 38 -9.11 0.80 -4.99
CA VAL A 38 -9.35 2.25 -5.11
C VAL A 38 -10.58 2.61 -4.27
N CYS A 39 -10.32 2.70 -2.97
CA CYS A 39 -10.87 3.75 -2.12
C CYS A 39 -12.32 3.67 -1.59
N GLY A 40 -12.99 2.51 -1.61
CA GLY A 40 -14.27 2.37 -0.90
C GLY A 40 -14.13 2.22 0.62
N TYR A 41 -13.30 1.28 1.06
CA TYR A 41 -13.20 0.88 2.47
C TYR A 41 -11.74 0.91 3.00
N SER A 42 -10.76 0.85 2.11
CA SER A 42 -9.32 0.84 2.39
C SER A 42 -8.80 2.13 3.06
N LEU A 43 -9.53 3.24 2.90
CA LEU A 43 -9.22 4.54 3.51
C LEU A 43 -9.74 4.70 4.95
N GLY A 44 -10.35 3.66 5.53
CA GLY A 44 -10.60 3.63 6.98
C GLY A 44 -9.33 3.44 7.82
N HIS A 45 -8.19 3.15 7.17
CA HIS A 45 -6.88 2.94 7.78
C HIS A 45 -5.90 4.04 7.39
N GLU A 46 -4.82 4.16 8.14
CA GLU A 46 -3.76 5.15 7.92
C GLU A 46 -3.11 5.00 6.54
N VAL A 47 -3.17 6.06 5.74
CA VAL A 47 -2.47 6.18 4.45
C VAL A 47 -1.13 6.87 4.66
N VAL A 48 -0.07 6.25 4.13
CA VAL A 48 1.28 6.83 4.20
C VAL A 48 1.60 7.48 2.86
N PHE A 49 1.83 8.79 2.88
CA PHE A 49 2.16 9.56 1.69
C PHE A 49 3.67 9.69 1.48
N SER A 50 4.09 9.72 0.22
CA SER A 50 5.47 9.95 -0.18
C SER A 50 5.54 10.80 -1.45
N GLU A 51 6.58 11.61 -1.55
CA GLU A 51 6.84 12.44 -2.73
C GLU A 51 7.48 11.65 -3.89
N THR A 52 8.09 10.49 -3.60
CA THR A 52 8.75 9.67 -4.61
C THR A 52 8.25 8.24 -4.59
N PHE A 53 8.20 7.62 -5.77
CA PHE A 53 7.81 6.23 -5.90
C PHE A 53 8.80 5.33 -5.17
N GLU A 54 10.09 5.64 -5.26
CA GLU A 54 11.20 4.88 -4.70
C GLU A 54 11.13 4.82 -3.18
N ALA A 55 10.77 5.91 -2.51
CA ALA A 55 10.60 5.93 -1.07
C ALA A 55 9.38 5.10 -0.64
N ALA A 56 8.24 5.24 -1.33
CA ALA A 56 7.06 4.42 -1.07
C ALA A 56 7.34 2.92 -1.31
N LYS A 57 8.04 2.61 -2.41
CA LYS A 57 8.46 1.26 -2.80
C LYS A 57 9.36 0.65 -1.74
N LYS A 58 10.37 1.39 -1.27
CA LYS A 58 11.31 0.93 -0.24
C LYS A 58 10.60 0.51 1.04
N ILE A 59 9.60 1.28 1.51
CA ILE A 59 8.82 0.94 2.71
C ILE A 59 8.19 -0.46 2.57
N LEU A 60 7.59 -0.77 1.42
CA LEU A 60 6.97 -2.07 1.19
C LEU A 60 8.00 -3.18 0.96
N GLU A 61 9.10 -2.90 0.26
CA GLU A 61 10.18 -3.88 0.07
C GLU A 61 10.87 -4.28 1.38
N ASP A 62 11.08 -3.33 2.28
CA ASP A 62 11.63 -3.59 3.62
C ASP A 62 10.67 -4.49 4.42
N GLY A 63 9.36 -4.26 4.31
CA GLY A 63 8.33 -5.15 4.85
C GLY A 63 8.37 -6.57 4.25
N ILE A 64 8.53 -6.69 2.93
CA ILE A 64 8.66 -7.99 2.24
C ILE A 64 9.90 -8.76 2.71
N LYS A 65 11.03 -8.06 2.88
CA LYS A 65 12.30 -8.67 3.31
C LYS A 65 12.33 -9.00 4.81
N GLY A 66 11.36 -8.51 5.58
CA GLY A 66 11.20 -8.77 7.01
C GLY A 66 10.73 -10.19 7.36
N THR A 67 9.97 -10.31 8.46
CA THR A 67 9.43 -11.59 8.90
C THR A 67 8.38 -12.13 7.91
N LYS A 68 7.96 -13.38 8.10
CA LYS A 68 6.86 -13.96 7.30
C LYS A 68 5.56 -13.17 7.47
N LEU A 69 5.32 -12.63 8.66
CA LEU A 69 4.13 -11.81 8.93
C LEU A 69 4.25 -10.47 8.21
N ASP A 70 5.39 -9.79 8.34
CA ASP A 70 5.63 -8.50 7.67
C ASP A 70 5.45 -8.61 6.17
N ALA A 71 5.99 -9.68 5.56
CA ALA A 71 5.85 -9.92 4.13
C ALA A 71 4.40 -10.13 3.70
N LYS A 72 3.60 -10.84 4.51
CA LYS A 72 2.17 -11.03 4.24
C LYS A 72 1.40 -9.72 4.33
N THR A 73 1.71 -8.90 5.33
CA THR A 73 1.09 -7.59 5.50
C THR A 73 1.50 -6.63 4.37
N ALA A 74 2.76 -6.68 3.94
CA ALA A 74 3.27 -5.81 2.87
C ALA A 74 2.62 -6.10 1.51
N ILE A 75 2.42 -7.38 1.13
CA ILE A 75 1.77 -7.75 -0.15
C ILE A 75 0.27 -7.45 -0.19
N GLN A 76 -0.35 -7.18 0.95
CA GLN A 76 -1.75 -6.76 1.01
C GLN A 76 -1.91 -5.27 0.70
N LYS A 77 -0.84 -4.47 0.84
CA LYS A 77 -0.84 -3.03 0.57
C LYS A 77 -0.66 -2.76 -0.92
N ALA A 78 -0.94 -1.53 -1.34
CA ALA A 78 -0.65 -1.05 -2.68
C ALA A 78 -0.13 0.39 -2.63
N ILE A 79 0.55 0.82 -3.70
CA ILE A 79 0.92 2.21 -3.89
C ILE A 79 0.01 2.80 -4.96
N LEU A 80 -0.73 3.84 -4.62
CA LEU A 80 -1.45 4.66 -5.57
C LEU A 80 -0.53 5.80 -6.02
N GLU A 81 -0.36 5.95 -7.33
CA GLU A 81 0.19 7.16 -7.92
C GLU A 81 -0.96 8.11 -8.22
N LEU A 82 -0.88 9.27 -7.60
CA LEU A 82 -1.87 10.32 -7.65
C LEU A 82 -1.34 11.47 -8.50
N GLU A 83 -2.22 12.08 -9.27
CA GLU A 83 -1.93 13.32 -9.98
C GLU A 83 -2.06 14.47 -9.01
N ALA A 84 -1.11 15.40 -9.06
CA ALA A 84 -1.16 16.62 -8.29
C ALA A 84 -0.88 17.85 -9.15
N ASP A 85 -1.53 18.95 -8.80
CA ASP A 85 -1.27 20.25 -9.41
C ASP A 85 0.11 20.81 -8.98
N ASP A 86 0.47 21.99 -9.48
CA ASP A 86 1.77 22.60 -9.16
C ASP A 86 1.87 23.03 -7.68
N LYS A 87 0.73 23.20 -6.99
CA LYS A 87 0.63 23.48 -5.55
C LYS A 87 0.71 22.22 -4.68
N GLY A 88 0.68 21.03 -5.27
CA GLY A 88 0.71 19.76 -4.56
C GLY A 88 -0.66 19.33 -4.02
N GLU A 89 -1.74 19.85 -4.59
CA GLU A 89 -3.10 19.37 -4.34
C GLU A 89 -3.40 18.17 -5.25
N ILE A 90 -3.94 17.10 -4.67
CA ILE A 90 -4.27 15.88 -5.41
C ILE A 90 -5.48 16.16 -6.32
N THR A 91 -5.33 15.93 -7.62
CA THR A 91 -6.38 16.19 -8.62
C THR A 91 -6.99 14.93 -9.20
N GLY A 92 -6.34 13.77 -9.03
CA GLY A 92 -6.86 12.51 -9.56
C GLY A 92 -5.97 11.30 -9.33
N PHE A 93 -6.38 10.18 -9.92
CA PHE A 93 -5.67 8.90 -9.90
C PHE A 93 -4.91 8.69 -11.22
N SER A 94 -3.73 8.06 -11.15
CA SER A 94 -2.92 7.71 -12.32
C SER A 94 -2.74 6.20 -12.43
N LYS A 95 -1.96 5.61 -11.52
CA LYS A 95 -1.59 4.20 -11.53
C LYS A 95 -1.71 3.57 -10.15
N ILE A 96 -1.81 2.26 -10.12
CA ILE A 96 -1.65 1.46 -8.91
C ILE A 96 -0.52 0.46 -9.11
N TYR A 97 0.33 0.36 -8.09
CA TYR A 97 1.42 -0.61 -8.00
C TYR A 97 1.13 -1.60 -6.88
N THR A 98 1.09 -2.88 -7.23
CA THR A 98 0.85 -3.96 -6.26
C THR A 98 2.13 -4.77 -6.05
N PRO A 99 2.60 -4.89 -4.80
CA PRO A 99 3.73 -5.74 -4.46
C PRO A 99 3.35 -7.22 -4.40
N ASP A 100 4.32 -8.05 -4.75
CA ASP A 100 4.35 -9.49 -4.53
C ASP A 100 5.80 -9.90 -4.20
N TYR A 101 6.10 -11.19 -4.03
CA TYR A 101 7.48 -11.64 -3.91
C TYR A 101 7.71 -13.05 -4.45
N ASP A 102 8.91 -13.26 -5.00
CA ASP A 102 9.43 -14.60 -5.25
C ASP A 102 10.15 -15.10 -4.00
N LYS A 103 9.85 -16.33 -3.59
CA LYS A 103 10.63 -17.00 -2.55
C LYS A 103 11.84 -17.67 -3.18
N ARG A 104 13.04 -17.27 -2.76
CA ARG A 104 14.31 -17.91 -3.14
C ARG A 104 15.03 -18.43 -1.90
N PHE A 105 16.10 -19.18 -2.13
CA PHE A 105 16.94 -19.71 -1.06
C PHE A 105 18.38 -19.28 -1.34
N GLU A 106 18.98 -18.64 -0.36
CA GLU A 106 20.39 -18.26 -0.39
C GLU A 106 21.17 -19.11 0.61
N GLN A 107 22.44 -19.38 0.30
CA GLN A 107 23.31 -20.13 1.19
C GLN A 107 23.57 -19.30 2.45
N ALA A 108 23.29 -19.90 3.60
CA ALA A 108 23.64 -19.38 4.91
C ALA A 108 24.95 -20.02 5.41
N GLU A 109 25.44 -19.52 6.55
CA GLU A 109 26.55 -20.16 7.26
C GLU A 109 26.18 -21.62 7.64
N ASP A 110 27.20 -22.47 7.80
CA ASP A 110 27.08 -23.88 8.19
C ASP A 110 26.27 -24.79 7.25
N HIS A 111 26.31 -24.55 5.94
CA HIS A 111 25.63 -25.38 4.92
C HIS A 111 24.09 -25.37 4.96
N PHE A 112 23.49 -24.40 5.65
CA PHE A 112 22.05 -24.20 5.63
C PHE A 112 21.60 -23.29 4.48
N PHE A 113 20.33 -23.36 4.12
CA PHE A 113 19.71 -22.42 3.17
C PHE A 113 18.72 -21.53 3.90
N LYS A 114 18.86 -20.21 3.74
CA LYS A 114 17.91 -19.24 4.26
C LYS A 114 16.92 -18.87 3.16
N ALA A 115 15.63 -18.95 3.48
CA ALA A 115 14.59 -18.42 2.60
C ALA A 115 14.67 -16.90 2.58
N VAL A 116 14.82 -16.35 1.37
CA VAL A 116 14.77 -14.90 1.10
C VAL A 116 13.56 -14.59 0.23
N ARG A 117 13.00 -13.40 0.40
CA ARG A 117 11.88 -12.91 -0.41
C ARG A 117 12.40 -11.79 -1.29
N ILE A 118 12.28 -11.97 -2.60
CA ILE A 118 12.67 -10.98 -3.58
C ILE A 118 11.41 -10.23 -4.00
N PRO A 119 11.28 -8.92 -3.71
CA PRO A 119 10.13 -8.14 -4.10
C PRO A 119 9.90 -8.17 -5.61
N LYS A 120 8.63 -8.28 -5.98
CA LYS A 120 8.12 -8.22 -7.35
C LYS A 120 7.00 -7.19 -7.39
N TRP A 121 6.83 -6.54 -8.53
CA TRP A 121 5.88 -5.45 -8.68
C TRP A 121 5.04 -5.63 -9.93
N ASN A 122 3.74 -5.40 -9.80
CA ASN A 122 2.84 -5.24 -10.93
C ASN A 122 2.35 -3.79 -10.95
N GLU A 123 2.13 -3.25 -12.14
CA GLU A 123 1.54 -1.94 -12.33
C GLU A 123 0.34 -2.00 -13.26
N ARG A 124 -0.67 -1.16 -13.01
CA ARG A 124 -1.77 -0.91 -13.95
C ARG A 124 -2.26 0.52 -13.84
N ALA A 125 -2.82 1.04 -14.93
CA ALA A 125 -3.56 2.30 -14.90
C ALA A 125 -4.86 2.14 -14.07
N ILE A 126 -5.26 3.23 -13.41
CA ILE A 126 -6.54 3.31 -12.70
C ILE A 126 -7.56 3.94 -13.64
N ASP A 127 -8.73 3.32 -13.79
CA ASP A 127 -9.93 3.92 -14.38
C ASP A 127 -10.82 4.43 -13.23
N PRO A 128 -10.85 5.74 -12.92
CA PRO A 128 -11.58 6.26 -11.77
C PRO A 128 -13.08 5.94 -11.80
N LYS A 129 -13.66 5.66 -12.96
CA LYS A 129 -15.09 5.32 -13.07
C LYS A 129 -15.40 3.87 -12.71
N LYS A 130 -14.41 2.98 -12.80
CA LYS A 130 -14.57 1.54 -12.59
C LYS A 130 -13.88 1.06 -11.32
N ASP A 131 -12.72 1.63 -11.04
CA ASP A 131 -11.86 1.20 -9.94
C ASP A 131 -12.19 1.96 -8.65
N ALA A 132 -12.58 3.23 -8.73
CA ALA A 132 -12.73 4.11 -7.58
C ALA A 132 -14.19 4.22 -7.08
N SER A 133 -14.36 4.20 -5.76
CA SER A 133 -15.63 4.66 -5.16
C SER A 133 -15.84 6.16 -5.40
N PRO A 134 -17.09 6.68 -5.38
CA PRO A 134 -17.34 8.10 -5.58
C PRO A 134 -16.61 9.03 -4.59
N ASP A 135 -16.47 8.60 -3.33
CA ASP A 135 -15.88 9.42 -2.25
C ASP A 135 -14.37 9.19 -2.08
N ALA A 136 -13.81 8.32 -2.91
CA ALA A 136 -12.43 7.88 -2.89
C ALA A 136 -11.39 9.00 -2.80
N LEU A 137 -11.51 9.94 -3.72
CA LEU A 137 -10.56 11.02 -3.91
C LEU A 137 -10.70 12.04 -2.78
N ALA A 138 -11.92 12.28 -2.31
CA ALA A 138 -12.20 13.19 -1.21
C ALA A 138 -11.58 12.68 0.10
N GLU A 139 -11.69 11.38 0.39
CA GLU A 139 -11.07 10.78 1.57
C GLU A 139 -9.53 10.83 1.51
N LEU A 140 -8.93 10.56 0.34
CA LEU A 140 -7.48 10.71 0.15
C LEU A 140 -7.00 12.15 0.39
N LEU A 141 -7.78 13.14 -0.10
CA LEU A 141 -7.50 14.56 0.14
C LEU A 141 -7.51 14.89 1.64
N ILE A 142 -8.52 14.41 2.37
CA ILE A 142 -8.63 14.63 3.82
C ILE A 142 -7.43 14.03 4.55
N GLN A 143 -7.02 12.80 4.21
CA GLN A 143 -5.87 12.16 4.84
C GLN A 143 -4.55 12.84 4.51
N HIS A 144 -4.36 13.28 3.27
CA HIS A 144 -3.15 13.99 2.85
C HIS A 144 -3.00 15.34 3.57
N GLU A 145 -4.09 16.08 3.76
CA GLU A 145 -4.07 17.33 4.52
C GLU A 145 -3.81 17.09 6.01
N ARG A 146 -4.34 15.99 6.58
CA ARG A 146 -4.01 15.59 7.95
C ARG A 146 -2.54 15.24 8.11
N SER A 147 -1.94 14.48 7.18
CA SER A 147 -0.53 14.09 7.27
C SER A 147 0.41 15.30 7.23
N LYS A 148 0.10 16.33 6.44
CA LYS A 148 0.87 17.59 6.41
C LYS A 148 0.84 18.33 7.75
N LYS A 149 -0.33 18.38 8.41
CA LYS A 149 -0.48 19.03 9.72
C LYS A 149 0.33 18.34 10.80
N THR A 150 0.29 17.00 10.85
CA THR A 150 1.06 16.21 11.82
C THR A 150 2.57 16.42 11.68
N VAL A 151 3.09 16.47 10.45
CA VAL A 151 4.52 16.76 10.20
C VAL A 151 4.90 18.16 10.69
N THR A 152 4.02 19.14 10.50
CA THR A 152 4.27 20.54 10.89
C THR A 152 4.29 20.71 12.41
N GLU A 153 3.43 20.00 13.14
CA GLU A 153 3.42 19.99 14.60
C GLU A 153 4.67 19.30 15.18
N GLN A 154 5.13 18.20 14.58
CA GLN A 154 6.36 17.52 15.00
C GLN A 154 7.64 18.31 14.73
N ALA A 155 7.67 19.13 13.68
CA ALA A 155 8.83 19.99 13.37
C ALA A 155 8.89 21.26 14.24
N SER A 156 7.80 21.58 14.95
CA SER A 156 7.68 22.78 15.79
C SER A 156 7.88 22.51 17.29
N MET A 157 8.10 21.25 17.68
CA MET A 157 8.48 20.82 19.04
C MET A 157 9.98 20.58 19.14
#